data_AF-A0A4S8LF65-F1
#
_entry.id   AF-A0A4S8LF65-F1
#
_cell.length_a   1.000
_cell.length_b   1.000
_cell.length_c   1.000
_cell.angle_alpha   90.00
_cell.angle_beta   90.00
_cell.angle_gamma   90.00
#
_symmetry.space_group_name_H-M   'P 1'
#
loop_
_entity.id
_entity.type
_entity.pdbx_description
1 polymer ?
#
loop_
_entity_poly.entity_id
_entity_poly.type
_entity_poly.pdbx_seq_one_letter_code
_entity_poly.pdbx_strand_id
1 'polypeptide(L)'
;MRMLSPRLLRADSLIFLVNLLNRSMFLLVKDAHTASLHRSPDLWGSTSLEFDPDRFLDSRVHEYLTPNPFIFLLFNIGPRICLGQQLAYSKASFFLVRLLQRSGKHPNDGSGNRRSPTGVLIVTRWAVHVRQPTSSKL
;
A
#
# COMPACT_ATOMS: atom_id res chain seq x y z
N MET A 1 -35.56 16.92 -40.67
CA MET A 1 -34.29 17.62 -40.46
C MET A 1 -34.49 18.69 -39.39
N ARG A 2 -34.26 18.38 -38.10
CA ARG A 2 -34.31 19.40 -37.04
C ARG A 2 -32.92 20.04 -36.95
N MET A 3 -32.85 21.33 -37.28
CA MET A 3 -31.68 22.18 -37.08
C MET A 3 -31.31 22.18 -35.59
N LEU A 4 -30.26 21.45 -35.23
CA LEU A 4 -29.62 21.55 -33.92
C LEU A 4 -28.78 22.84 -33.89
N SER A 5 -29.06 23.69 -32.91
CA SER A 5 -28.42 25.00 -32.78
C SER A 5 -26.90 24.87 -32.56
N PRO A 6 -26.07 25.75 -33.15
CA PRO A 6 -24.61 25.64 -33.09
C PRO A 6 -23.98 25.97 -31.71
N ARG A 7 -24.78 26.20 -30.66
CA ARG A 7 -24.28 26.49 -29.30
C ARG A 7 -24.00 25.23 -28.45
N LEU A 8 -24.55 24.06 -28.78
CA LEU A 8 -24.31 22.83 -28.00
C LEU A 8 -22.98 22.12 -28.32
N LEU A 9 -22.42 22.31 -29.52
CA LEU A 9 -21.19 21.63 -29.98
C LEU A 9 -19.92 21.98 -29.18
N ARG A 10 -19.92 23.06 -28.40
CA ARG A 10 -18.75 23.54 -27.65
C ARG A 10 -18.66 23.00 -26.21
N ALA A 11 -19.80 22.62 -25.61
CA ALA A 11 -19.83 22.00 -24.29
C ALA A 11 -19.59 20.48 -24.37
N ASP A 12 -20.12 19.84 -25.41
CA ASP A 12 -19.96 18.41 -25.65
C ASP A 12 -18.50 18.04 -25.96
N SER A 13 -17.75 18.93 -26.60
CA SER A 13 -16.33 18.72 -26.92
C SER A 13 -15.44 18.79 -25.68
N LEU A 14 -15.73 19.66 -24.70
CA LEU A 14 -15.02 19.69 -23.41
C LEU A 14 -15.36 18.47 -22.55
N ILE A 15 -16.63 18.07 -22.48
CA ILE A 15 -17.04 16.84 -21.78
C ILE A 15 -16.42 15.61 -22.45
N PHE A 16 -16.38 15.58 -23.78
CA PHE A 16 -15.72 14.52 -24.54
C PHE A 16 -14.20 14.54 -24.34
N LEU A 17 -13.54 15.70 -24.29
CA LEU A 17 -12.12 15.83 -23.97
C LEU A 17 -11.81 15.42 -22.54
N VAL A 18 -12.61 15.83 -21.56
CA VAL A 18 -12.47 15.41 -20.16
C VAL A 18 -12.72 13.91 -20.03
N ASN A 19 -13.72 13.35 -20.72
CA ASN A 19 -13.95 11.92 -20.76
C ASN A 19 -12.84 11.17 -21.50
N LEU A 20 -12.27 11.73 -22.57
CA LEU A 20 -11.19 11.13 -23.35
C LEU A 20 -9.88 11.17 -22.56
N LEU A 21 -9.59 12.27 -21.87
CA LEU A 21 -8.46 12.42 -20.94
C LEU A 21 -8.60 11.45 -19.77
N ASN A 22 -9.77 11.39 -19.12
CA ASN A 22 -10.04 10.42 -18.05
C ASN A 22 -9.93 8.96 -18.54
N ARG A 23 -10.42 8.67 -19.75
CA ARG A 23 -10.35 7.33 -20.35
C ARG A 23 -8.93 6.97 -20.78
N SER A 24 -8.14 7.93 -21.27
CA SER A 24 -6.73 7.73 -21.62
C SER A 24 -5.86 7.53 -20.37
N MET A 25 -6.10 8.30 -19.30
CA MET A 25 -5.45 8.11 -18.00
C MET A 25 -5.78 6.72 -17.41
N PHE A 26 -7.04 6.28 -17.52
CA PHE A 26 -7.44 4.94 -17.06
C PHE A 26 -6.78 3.81 -17.85
N LEU A 27 -6.56 3.99 -19.16
CA LEU A 27 -5.87 3.00 -19.99
C LEU A 27 -4.37 2.94 -19.67
N LEU A 28 -3.71 4.08 -19.48
CA LEU A 28 -2.29 4.13 -19.08
C LEU A 28 -2.02 3.44 -17.73
N VAL A 29 -2.94 3.56 -16.78
CA VAL A 29 -2.86 2.85 -15.48
C VAL A 29 -3.13 1.35 -15.62
N LYS A 30 -3.91 0.93 -16.62
CA LYS A 30 -4.27 -0.48 -16.83
C LYS A 30 -3.16 -1.29 -17.48
N ASP A 31 -2.34 -0.66 -18.32
CA ASP A 31 -1.23 -1.31 -19.02
C ASP A 31 0.07 -1.33 -18.18
N ALA A 32 0.12 -0.52 -17.12
CA ALA A 32 1.21 -0.53 -16.17
C ALA A 32 1.02 -1.66 -15.13
N HIS A 33 1.87 -2.67 -15.20
CA HIS A 33 1.91 -3.73 -14.19
C HIS A 33 2.09 -3.12 -12.79
N THR A 34 1.21 -3.46 -11.85
CA THR A 34 1.12 -2.83 -10.51
C THR A 34 2.44 -2.86 -9.74
N ALA A 35 3.22 -3.94 -9.90
CA ALA A 35 4.54 -4.06 -9.26
C ALA A 35 5.58 -3.09 -9.84
N SER A 36 5.45 -2.71 -11.12
CA SER A 36 6.35 -1.75 -11.77
C SER A 36 6.04 -0.33 -11.32
N LEU A 37 4.76 0.00 -11.13
CA LEU A 37 4.35 1.31 -10.59
C LEU A 37 4.84 1.54 -9.16
N HIS A 38 4.76 0.52 -8.29
CA HIS A 38 5.18 0.62 -6.88
C HIS A 38 6.69 0.73 -6.70
N ARG A 39 7.48 0.40 -7.72
CA ARG A 39 8.96 0.45 -7.68
C ARG A 39 9.55 1.47 -8.65
N SER A 40 8.72 2.20 -9.39
CA SER A 40 9.19 3.16 -10.38
C SER A 40 9.88 4.33 -9.68
N PRO A 41 11.16 4.63 -10.01
CA PRO A 41 11.86 5.77 -9.44
C PRO A 41 11.25 7.11 -9.88
N ASP A 42 10.55 7.14 -11.01
CA ASP A 42 9.89 8.36 -11.52
C ASP A 42 8.72 8.80 -10.62
N LEU A 43 8.08 7.84 -9.93
CA LEU A 43 6.92 8.10 -9.06
C LEU A 43 7.32 8.17 -7.58
N TRP A 44 8.31 7.38 -7.17
CA TRP A 44 8.69 7.22 -5.75
C TRP A 44 10.05 7.82 -5.39
N GLY A 45 10.76 8.42 -6.36
CA GLY A 45 12.11 8.95 -6.20
C GLY A 45 13.20 7.88 -6.18
N SER A 46 14.43 8.30 -5.88
CA SER A 46 15.62 7.42 -5.91
C SER A 46 15.57 6.28 -4.89
N THR A 47 14.79 6.41 -3.82
CA THR A 47 14.63 5.42 -2.74
C THR A 47 13.48 4.44 -3.00
N SER A 48 13.01 4.30 -4.25
CA SER A 48 11.85 3.46 -4.61
C SER A 48 12.03 1.96 -4.33
N LEU A 49 13.28 1.48 -4.26
CA LEU A 49 13.60 0.07 -4.02
C LEU A 49 13.82 -0.24 -2.53
N GLU A 50 13.86 0.77 -1.68
CA GLU A 50 14.09 0.63 -0.24
C GLU A 50 12.76 0.54 0.51
N PHE A 51 12.74 -0.27 1.57
CA PHE A 51 11.57 -0.35 2.46
C PHE A 51 11.59 0.83 3.44
N ASP A 52 10.80 1.86 3.13
CA ASP A 52 10.65 3.08 3.95
C ASP A 52 9.19 3.22 4.43
N PRO A 53 8.88 2.83 5.69
CA PRO A 53 7.52 2.93 6.22
C PRO A 53 7.08 4.38 6.50
N ASP A 54 8.02 5.29 6.74
CA ASP A 54 7.72 6.69 7.12
C ASP A 54 7.23 7.51 5.93
N ARG A 55 7.38 6.97 4.71
CA ARG A 55 6.87 7.56 3.47
C ARG A 55 5.36 7.81 3.49
N PHE A 56 4.61 7.03 4.26
CA PHE A 56 3.16 7.13 4.38
C PHE A 56 2.70 8.02 5.54
N LEU A 57 3.61 8.82 6.13
CA LEU A 57 3.34 9.70 7.27
C LEU A 57 3.42 11.19 6.89
N ASP A 58 2.59 12.00 7.57
CA ASP A 58 2.60 13.46 7.62
C ASP A 58 2.84 14.20 6.28
N SER A 59 3.98 14.90 6.19
CA SER A 59 4.35 15.78 5.08
C SER A 59 4.69 15.03 3.81
N ARG A 60 5.19 13.79 3.92
CA ARG A 60 5.60 12.98 2.75
C ARG A 60 4.41 12.42 1.98
N VAL A 61 3.27 12.24 2.65
CA VAL A 61 2.00 11.94 1.97
C VAL A 61 1.63 13.05 0.97
N HIS A 62 1.85 14.31 1.36
CA HIS A 62 1.57 15.46 0.50
C HIS A 62 2.54 15.60 -0.67
N GLU A 63 3.76 15.08 -0.52
CA GLU A 63 4.78 15.06 -1.57
C GLU A 63 4.49 14.00 -2.62
N TYR A 64 4.17 12.76 -2.21
CA TYR A 64 4.03 11.63 -3.13
C TYR A 64 2.57 11.33 -3.51
N LEU A 65 1.69 11.21 -2.52
CA LEU A 65 0.36 10.62 -2.69
C LEU A 65 -0.71 11.65 -3.06
N THR A 66 -0.60 12.88 -2.55
CA THR A 66 -1.58 13.96 -2.86
C THR A 66 -1.54 14.39 -4.33
N PRO A 67 -0.38 14.58 -4.98
CA PRO A 67 -0.33 14.98 -6.39
C PRO A 67 -0.80 13.86 -7.32
N ASN A 68 -0.53 12.60 -6.96
CA ASN A 68 -0.89 11.44 -7.76
C ASN A 68 -1.53 10.34 -6.90
N PRO A 69 -2.84 10.41 -6.62
CA PRO A 69 -3.50 9.43 -5.72
C PRO A 69 -3.55 8.00 -6.30
N PHE A 70 -3.26 7.85 -7.60
CA PHE A 70 -3.28 6.57 -8.31
C PHE A 70 -1.92 5.87 -8.36
N ILE A 71 -0.88 6.34 -7.66
CA ILE A 71 0.43 5.66 -7.65
C ILE A 71 0.45 4.42 -6.74
N PHE A 72 -0.45 4.34 -5.75
CA PHE A 72 -0.50 3.25 -4.77
C PHE A 72 -1.71 2.34 -4.98
N LEU A 73 -1.62 1.45 -5.98
CA LEU A 73 -2.72 0.58 -6.44
C LEU A 73 -2.71 -0.86 -5.90
N LEU A 74 -2.45 -1.07 -4.61
CA LEU A 74 -2.35 -2.43 -4.03
C LEU A 74 -3.63 -3.28 -4.21
N PHE A 75 -4.79 -2.63 -4.25
CA PHE A 75 -6.11 -3.25 -4.34
C PHE A 75 -6.87 -2.89 -5.64
N ASN A 76 -6.15 -2.43 -6.67
CA ASN A 76 -6.70 -1.81 -7.88
C ASN A 76 -7.48 -0.50 -7.57
N ILE A 77 -8.10 0.08 -8.60
CA ILE A 77 -8.89 1.31 -8.52
C ILE A 77 -10.11 1.20 -9.44
N GLY A 78 -11.17 1.95 -9.12
CA GLY A 78 -12.39 2.02 -9.93
C GLY A 78 -13.45 0.97 -9.54
N PRO A 79 -14.41 0.66 -10.42
CA PRO A 79 -15.57 -0.18 -10.09
C PRO A 79 -15.22 -1.66 -9.79
N ARG A 80 -13.96 -2.06 -10.02
CA ARG A 80 -13.43 -3.40 -9.74
C ARG A 80 -12.36 -3.38 -8.64
N ILE A 81 -12.37 -2.36 -7.78
CA ILE A 81 -11.54 -2.30 -6.57
C ILE A 81 -11.81 -3.50 -5.66
N CYS A 82 -10.80 -3.98 -4.94
CA CYS A 82 -10.96 -5.10 -4.01
C CYS A 82 -11.99 -4.77 -2.94
N LEU A 83 -13.12 -5.51 -2.93
CA LEU A 83 -14.15 -5.41 -1.89
C LEU A 83 -13.59 -5.72 -0.48
N GLY A 84 -12.51 -6.49 -0.40
CA GLY A 84 -11.83 -6.85 0.84
C GLY A 84 -10.75 -5.88 1.31
N GLN A 85 -10.56 -4.72 0.65
CA GLN A 85 -9.47 -3.79 0.97
C GLN A 85 -9.47 -3.35 2.44
N GLN A 86 -10.61 -2.90 2.97
CA GLN A 86 -10.71 -2.44 4.36
C GLN A 86 -10.50 -3.57 5.37
N LEU A 87 -11.00 -4.77 5.03
CA LEU A 87 -10.79 -5.97 5.84
C LEU A 87 -9.31 -6.35 5.87
N ALA A 88 -8.62 -6.27 4.74
CA ALA A 88 -7.21 -6.60 4.63
C ALA A 88 -6.35 -5.67 5.49
N TYR A 89 -6.56 -4.35 5.42
CA TYR A 89 -5.88 -3.39 6.30
C TYR A 89 -6.14 -3.68 7.78
N SER A 90 -7.40 -3.90 8.15
CA SER A 90 -7.77 -4.18 9.55
C SER A 90 -7.12 -5.46 10.07
N LYS A 91 -7.13 -6.54 9.30
CA LYS A 91 -6.53 -7.82 9.68
C LYS A 91 -5.00 -7.73 9.73
N ALA A 92 -4.37 -7.04 8.78
CA ALA A 92 -2.93 -6.85 8.75
C ALA A 92 -2.44 -6.06 9.96
N SER A 93 -3.07 -4.94 10.27
CA SER A 93 -2.75 -4.13 11.45
C SER A 93 -2.96 -4.90 12.75
N PHE A 94 -4.09 -5.61 12.89
CA PHE A 94 -4.33 -6.46 14.06
C PHE A 94 -3.25 -7.54 14.23
N PHE A 95 -2.90 -8.23 13.14
CA PHE A 95 -1.87 -9.26 13.16
C PHE A 95 -0.51 -8.68 13.57
N LEU A 96 -0.11 -7.54 12.99
CA LEU A 96 1.15 -6.86 13.30
C LEU A 96 1.22 -6.47 14.78
N VAL A 97 0.16 -5.85 15.32
CA VAL A 97 0.11 -5.47 16.75
C VAL A 97 0.22 -6.71 17.65
N ARG A 98 -0.49 -7.79 17.35
CA ARG A 98 -0.42 -9.03 18.14
C ARG A 98 0.94 -9.70 18.07
N LEU A 99 1.59 -9.65 16.90
CA LEU A 99 2.94 -10.16 16.71
C LEU A 99 3.96 -9.38 17.55
N LEU A 100 3.87 -8.05 17.56
CA LEU A 100 4.75 -7.19 18.36
C LEU A 100 4.51 -7.33 19.88
N GLN A 101 3.25 -7.40 20.31
CA GLN A 101 2.90 -7.62 21.72
C GLN A 101 3.43 -8.95 22.28
N ARG A 102 3.55 -9.98 21.43
CA ARG A 102 4.05 -11.30 21.85
C ARG A 102 5.57 -11.35 21.92
N SER A 103 6.26 -10.63 21.03
CA SER A 103 7.73 -10.58 21.02
C SER A 103 8.32 -9.69 22.13
N GLY A 104 7.59 -8.68 22.60
CA GLY A 104 8.05 -7.77 23.66
C GLY A 104 7.89 -8.28 25.10
N LYS A 105 7.17 -9.39 25.33
CA LYS A 105 6.98 -9.98 26.67
C LYS A 105 8.10 -10.98 26.98
N HIS A 106 9.31 -10.50 27.22
CA HIS A 106 10.28 -11.30 27.97
C HIS A 106 10.34 -10.79 29.41
N PRO A 107 10.21 -11.67 30.43
CA PRO A 107 10.48 -11.28 31.80
C PRO A 107 11.94 -10.82 31.89
N ASN A 108 12.19 -9.59 32.33
CA ASN A 108 13.54 -9.21 32.78
C ASN A 108 13.82 -10.03 34.04
N ASP A 109 14.40 -11.21 33.89
CA ASP A 109 15.06 -11.87 35.01
C ASP A 109 16.32 -11.05 35.30
N GLY A 110 16.43 -10.45 36.48
CA GLY A 110 17.55 -9.59 36.87
C GLY A 110 18.91 -10.29 36.94
N SER A 111 19.10 -11.41 36.24
CA SER A 111 20.39 -12.05 36.05
C SER A 111 21.14 -11.29 34.95
N GLY A 112 22.33 -10.76 35.25
CA GLY A 112 23.21 -10.10 34.28
C GLY A 112 23.71 -10.98 33.14
N ASN A 113 23.06 -12.12 32.88
CA ASN A 113 23.31 -12.98 31.75
C ASN A 113 22.30 -12.64 30.66
N ARG A 114 22.72 -11.78 29.72
CA ARG A 114 21.95 -11.40 28.52
C ARG A 114 21.83 -12.60 27.57
N ARG A 115 21.17 -13.68 27.98
CA ARG A 115 20.72 -14.71 27.06
C ARG A 115 19.57 -14.10 26.28
N SER A 116 19.84 -13.70 25.03
CA SER A 116 18.81 -13.15 24.17
C SER A 116 17.70 -14.20 24.01
N PRO A 117 16.49 -13.93 24.49
CA PRO A 117 15.36 -14.83 24.33
C PRO A 117 14.70 -14.44 23.01
N THR A 118 15.48 -14.50 21.94
CA THR A 118 15.01 -14.06 20.65
C THR A 118 14.05 -15.13 20.19
N GLY A 119 12.74 -14.84 20.21
CA GLY A 119 11.84 -15.43 19.23
C GLY A 119 12.41 -15.06 17.87
N VAL A 120 13.30 -15.90 17.33
CA VAL A 120 14.00 -15.60 16.08
C VAL A 120 12.94 -15.67 14.99
N LEU A 121 12.66 -14.52 14.38
CA LEU A 121 11.95 -14.43 13.12
C LEU A 121 12.99 -14.76 12.03
N ILE A 122 13.15 -16.04 11.69
CA ILE A 122 14.02 -16.40 10.57
C ILE A 122 13.19 -16.24 9.31
N VAL A 123 13.37 -15.11 8.64
CA VAL A 123 12.82 -14.88 7.30
C VAL A 123 13.79 -15.52 6.29
N THR A 124 13.40 -16.65 5.73
CA THR A 124 14.10 -17.25 4.58
C THR A 124 13.40 -16.82 3.28
N ARG A 125 14.01 -17.12 2.14
CA ARG A 125 13.46 -16.86 0.81
C ARG A 125 12.06 -17.44 0.58
N TRP A 126 11.67 -18.47 1.34
CA TRP A 126 10.43 -19.24 1.12
C TRP A 126 9.55 -19.39 2.36
N ALA A 127 10.04 -19.00 3.53
CA ALA A 127 9.31 -19.19 4.78
C ALA A 127 9.70 -18.16 5.83
N VAL A 128 8.70 -17.75 6.61
CA VAL A 128 8.92 -16.99 7.84
C VAL A 128 8.76 -17.98 9.01
N HIS A 129 9.88 -18.36 9.61
CA HIS A 129 9.86 -19.24 10.79
C HIS A 129 9.72 -18.38 12.04
N VAL A 130 8.61 -18.57 12.76
CA VAL A 130 8.36 -17.91 14.05
C VAL A 130 8.51 -18.95 15.16
N ARG A 131 9.63 -18.91 15.88
CA ARG A 131 9.77 -19.74 17.10
C ARG A 131 9.00 -19.09 18.24
N GLN A 132 7.91 -19.73 18.67
CA GLN A 132 7.12 -19.27 19.81
C GLN A 132 7.89 -19.54 21.12
N PRO A 133 7.89 -18.62 22.10
CA PRO A 133 8.39 -18.91 23.43
C PRO A 133 7.53 -20.03 24.02
N THR A 134 8.20 -21.06 24.56
CA THR A 134 7.53 -22.17 25.23
C THR A 134 6.72 -21.60 26.39
N SER A 135 5.39 -21.62 26.30
CA SER A 135 4.58 -21.30 27.47
C SER A 135 4.84 -22.41 28.48
N SER A 136 5.45 -22.09 29.62
CA SER A 136 5.38 -22.96 30.79
C SER A 136 3.89 -23.19 31.06
N LYS A 137 3.41 -24.42 30.86
CA LYS A 137 2.09 -24.84 31.31
C LYS A 137 2.03 -24.57 32.80
N LEU A 138 1.13 -23.69 33.22
CA LEU A 138 0.60 -23.70 34.58
C LEU A 138 -0.40 -24.85 34.67
#